data_AF-A0A9E3EAX4-F1
#
_entry.id   AF-A0A9E3EAX4-F1
#
_cell.length_a   1.000
_cell.length_b   1.000
_cell.length_c   1.000
_cell.angle_alpha   90.00
_cell.angle_beta   90.00
_cell.angle_gamma   90.00
#
_symmetry.space_group_name_H-M   'P 1'
#
loop_
_entity.id
_entity.type
_entity.pdbx_description
1 polymer ?
#
loop_
_entity_poly.entity_id
_entity_poly.type
_entity_poly.pdbx_seq_one_letter_code
_entity_poly.pdbx_strand_id
1 'polypeptide(L)'
;MRKLPHKPALFFDFDNTLTHGDLLDELIERYSPNEEWRDWEHAWAEGQLPARECLRLQIENMRVSRGELFDFLGKVRIDPVFVDIVQWARSHRVLVSIVSDSF
;
A
#
# COMPACT_ATOMS: atom_id res chain seq x y z
N MET A 1 1.34 -41.21 -6.34
CA MET A 1 2.01 -40.22 -5.46
C MET A 1 0.94 -39.34 -4.85
N ARG A 2 0.79 -39.35 -3.52
CA ARG A 2 -0.19 -38.49 -2.81
C ARG A 2 0.43 -37.09 -2.76
N LYS A 3 -0.13 -36.11 -3.48
CA LYS A 3 0.28 -34.70 -3.34
C LYS A 3 0.21 -34.36 -1.85
N LEU A 4 1.32 -33.94 -1.25
CA LEU A 4 1.31 -33.35 0.09
C LEU A 4 0.32 -32.18 0.04
N PRO A 5 -0.64 -32.08 0.98
CA PRO A 5 -1.54 -30.93 0.99
C PRO A 5 -0.69 -29.67 1.10
N HIS A 6 -0.88 -28.72 0.18
CA HIS A 6 -0.24 -27.42 0.27
C HIS A 6 -0.58 -26.82 1.65
N LYS A 7 0.44 -26.30 2.35
CA LYS A 7 0.17 -25.56 3.59
C LYS A 7 -0.65 -24.33 3.20
N PRO A 8 -1.80 -24.08 3.86
CA PRO A 8 -2.60 -22.89 3.59
C PRO A 8 -1.80 -21.62 3.87
N ALA A 9 -2.05 -20.58 3.08
CA ALA A 9 -1.48 -19.25 3.23
C ALA A 9 -2.57 -18.20 3.00
N LEU A 10 -2.48 -17.08 3.73
CA LEU A 10 -3.29 -15.89 3.56
C LEU A 10 -2.41 -14.76 3.04
N PHE A 11 -2.89 -14.07 2.03
CA PHE A 11 -2.26 -12.89 1.45
C PHE A 11 -3.21 -11.73 1.67
N PHE A 12 -2.70 -10.65 2.24
CA PHE A 12 -3.44 -9.42 2.49
C PHE A 12 -2.84 -8.32 1.65
N ASP A 13 -3.70 -7.59 0.95
CA ASP A 13 -3.35 -6.25 0.49
C ASP A 13 -3.16 -5.31 1.70
N PHE A 14 -2.53 -4.15 1.52
CA PHE A 14 -2.25 -3.19 2.59
C PHE A 14 -3.21 -2.00 2.54
N ASP A 15 -3.10 -1.16 1.51
CA ASP A 15 -3.91 0.04 1.35
C ASP A 15 -5.39 -0.32 1.17
N ASN A 16 -6.28 0.43 1.82
CA ASN A 16 -7.73 0.15 1.85
C ASN A 16 -8.15 -1.26 2.32
N THR A 17 -7.21 -2.07 2.82
CA THR A 17 -7.45 -3.43 3.34
C THR A 17 -7.05 -3.53 4.81
N LEU A 18 -5.79 -3.22 5.13
CA LEU A 18 -5.28 -3.15 6.50
C LEU A 18 -5.29 -1.72 7.04
N THR A 19 -5.28 -0.72 6.17
CA THR A 19 -5.39 0.70 6.52
C THR A 19 -6.76 1.24 6.11
N HIS A 20 -7.14 2.37 6.71
CA HIS A 20 -8.27 3.15 6.21
C HIS A 20 -7.70 4.20 5.26
N GLY A 21 -8.00 4.08 3.97
CA GLY A 21 -7.46 4.95 2.93
C GLY A 21 -6.24 4.37 2.22
N ASP A 22 -5.84 5.07 1.17
CA ASP A 22 -4.62 4.81 0.41
C ASP A 22 -3.51 5.77 0.89
N LEU A 23 -2.46 5.22 1.48
CA LEU A 23 -1.42 6.03 2.08
C LEU A 23 -0.57 6.76 1.05
N LEU A 24 -0.37 6.16 -0.12
CA LEU A 24 0.44 6.76 -1.15
C LEU A 24 -0.30 7.96 -1.75
N ASP A 25 -1.60 7.84 -2.01
CA ASP A 25 -2.43 8.95 -2.45
C ASP A 25 -2.42 10.07 -1.41
N GLU A 26 -2.60 9.76 -0.12
CA GLU A 26 -2.53 10.76 0.96
C GLU A 26 -1.18 11.50 1.00
N LEU A 27 -0.07 10.79 0.75
CA LEU A 27 1.27 11.40 0.68
C LEU A 27 1.40 12.30 -0.54
N ILE A 28 0.95 11.84 -1.71
CA ILE A 28 0.98 12.60 -2.97
C ILE A 28 0.17 13.88 -2.83
N GLU A 29 -1.07 13.79 -2.35
CA GLU A 29 -1.96 14.93 -2.14
C GLU A 29 -1.38 15.95 -1.15
N ARG A 30 -0.77 15.46 -0.05
CA ARG A 30 -0.25 16.32 1.01
C ARG A 30 1.05 17.01 0.66
N TYR A 31 1.96 16.30 -0.01
CA TYR A 31 3.34 16.74 -0.19
C TYR A 31 3.67 17.15 -1.62
N SER A 32 2.76 17.01 -2.58
CA SER A 32 2.93 17.62 -3.89
C SER A 32 2.78 19.15 -3.80
N PRO A 33 3.70 19.93 -4.40
CA PRO A 33 3.63 21.39 -4.38
C PRO A 33 2.51 21.95 -5.26
N ASN A 34 1.97 21.15 -6.17
CA ASN A 34 0.94 21.49 -7.14
C ASN A 34 0.07 20.24 -7.45
N GLU A 35 -0.97 20.40 -8.26
CA GLU A 35 -1.88 19.32 -8.65
C GLU A 35 -1.51 18.62 -9.97
N GLU A 36 -0.27 18.80 -10.49
CA GLU A 36 0.16 18.16 -11.75
C GLU A 36 0.07 16.63 -11.70
N TRP A 37 0.13 16.05 -10.50
CA TRP A 37 -0.06 14.63 -10.28
C TRP A 37 -1.42 14.11 -10.75
N ARG A 38 -2.48 14.93 -10.73
CA ARG A 38 -3.81 14.57 -11.22
C ARG A 38 -3.81 14.35 -12.73
N ASP A 39 -3.01 15.12 -13.47
CA ASP A 39 -2.87 14.98 -14.92
C ASP A 39 -2.17 13.65 -15.27
N TRP A 40 -1.18 13.25 -14.47
CA TRP A 40 -0.50 11.96 -14.65
C TRP A 40 -1.41 10.78 -14.32
N GLU A 41 -2.22 10.87 -13.26
CA GLU A 41 -3.23 9.85 -12.94
C GLU A 41 -4.26 9.72 -14.05
N HIS A 42 -4.77 10.85 -14.57
CA HIS A 42 -5.70 10.83 -15.68
C HIS A 42 -5.06 10.19 -16.92
N ALA A 43 -3.82 10.55 -17.26
CA ALA A 43 -3.10 9.95 -18.38
C ALA A 43 -2.86 8.45 -18.19
N TRP A 44 -2.60 8.00 -16.96
CA TRP A 44 -2.46 6.59 -16.62
C TRP A 44 -3.79 5.84 -16.75
N ALA A 45 -4.88 6.39 -16.24
CA ALA A 45 -6.23 5.83 -16.33
C ALA A 45 -6.68 5.66 -17.80
N GLU A 46 -6.32 6.60 -18.67
CA GLU A 46 -6.56 6.54 -20.12
C GLU A 46 -5.57 5.65 -20.88
N GLY A 47 -4.66 4.96 -20.19
CA GLY A 47 -3.66 4.06 -20.77
C GLY A 47 -2.56 4.77 -21.57
N GLN A 48 -2.43 6.09 -21.44
CA GLN A 48 -1.43 6.92 -22.14
C GLN A 48 -0.11 7.01 -21.38
N LEU A 49 -0.13 6.78 -20.07
CA LEU A 49 1.05 6.78 -19.20
C LEU A 49 1.21 5.41 -18.52
N PRO A 50 2.37 4.75 -18.62
CA PRO A 50 2.61 3.50 -17.89
C PRO A 50 2.53 3.72 -16.37
N ALA A 51 1.94 2.78 -15.63
CA ALA A 51 1.75 2.87 -14.17
C ALA A 51 3.06 3.20 -13.41
N ARG A 52 4.16 2.52 -13.78
CA ARG A 52 5.49 2.78 -13.20
C ARG A 52 5.95 4.22 -13.40
N GLU A 53 5.67 4.79 -14.57
CA GLU A 53 6.08 6.14 -14.90
C GLU A 53 5.21 7.18 -14.21
N CYS A 54 3.89 6.94 -14.11
CA CYS A 54 2.97 7.74 -13.30
C CYS A 54 3.48 7.84 -11.86
N LEU A 55 3.75 6.70 -11.23
CA LEU A 55 4.25 6.62 -9.87
C LEU A 55 5.59 7.36 -9.69
N ARG A 56 6.51 7.21 -10.66
CA ARG A 56 7.81 7.91 -10.63
C ARG A 56 7.62 9.42 -10.61
N LEU A 57 6.76 9.96 -11.47
CA LEU A 57 6.48 11.40 -11.56
C LEU A 57 5.83 11.90 -10.26
N GLN A 58 4.84 11.18 -9.73
CA GLN A 58 4.19 11.51 -8.46
C GLN A 58 5.20 11.58 -7.31
N ILE A 59 6.06 10.57 -7.17
CA ILE A 59 7.10 10.54 -6.12
C ILE A 59 8.11 11.67 -6.29
N GLU A 60 8.58 11.93 -7.52
CA GLU A 60 9.53 13.02 -7.78
C GLU A 60 8.92 14.41 -7.57
N ASN A 61 7.60 14.55 -7.67
CA ASN A 61 6.91 15.80 -7.42
C ASN A 61 6.83 16.12 -5.92
N MET A 62 6.74 15.11 -5.06
CA MET A 62 6.61 15.30 -3.62
C MET A 62 7.78 16.10 -3.02
N ARG A 63 7.46 16.96 -2.05
CA ARG A 63 8.39 17.75 -1.25
C ARG A 63 8.18 17.42 0.21
N VAL A 64 8.85 16.37 0.68
CA VAL A 64 8.72 15.85 2.04
C VAL A 64 10.09 15.50 2.59
N SER A 65 10.39 15.95 3.80
CA SER A 65 11.58 15.51 4.51
C SER A 65 11.37 14.11 5.11
N ARG A 66 12.48 13.41 5.38
CA ARG A 66 12.42 12.11 6.06
C ARG A 66 11.67 12.20 7.40
N GLY A 67 11.86 13.28 8.16
CA GLY A 67 11.19 13.47 9.45
C GLY A 67 9.68 13.58 9.30
N GLU A 68 9.22 14.42 8.37
CA GLU A 68 7.78 14.59 8.08
C GLU A 68 7.13 13.29 7.60
N LEU A 69 7.85 12.51 6.77
CA LEU A 69 7.38 11.20 6.33
C LEU A 69 7.22 10.23 7.51
N PHE A 70 8.19 10.15 8.42
CA PHE A 70 8.04 9.30 9.62
C PHE A 70 6.94 9.79 10.55
N ASP A 71 6.75 11.09 10.70
CA ASP A 71 5.66 11.66 11.49
C ASP A 71 4.29 11.36 10.88
N PHE A 72 4.19 11.30 9.55
CA PHE A 72 3.00 10.81 8.85
C PHE A 72 2.75 9.34 9.14
N LEU A 73 3.76 8.49 8.89
CA LEU A 73 3.66 7.04 9.05
C LEU A 73 3.36 6.64 10.50
N GLY A 74 3.84 7.39 11.49
CA GLY A 74 3.54 7.16 12.91
C GLY A 74 2.07 7.38 13.29
N LYS A 75 1.27 8.02 12.42
CA LYS A 75 -0.16 8.27 12.62
C LYS A 75 -1.05 7.27 11.91
N VAL A 76 -0.50 6.48 10.99
CA VAL A 76 -1.22 5.46 10.23
C VAL A 76 -1.77 4.42 11.19
N ARG A 77 -3.06 4.11 11.07
CA ARG A 77 -3.74 3.11 11.89
C ARG A 77 -3.99 1.86 11.06
N ILE A 78 -3.53 0.74 11.60
CA ILE A 78 -3.88 -0.58 11.09
C ILE A 78 -5.22 -1.00 11.69
N ASP A 79 -6.04 -1.70 10.91
CA ASP A 79 -7.28 -2.30 11.36
C ASP A 79 -6.99 -3.21 12.58
N PRO A 80 -7.57 -2.92 13.76
CA PRO A 80 -7.32 -3.70 14.96
C PRO A 80 -7.79 -5.16 14.82
N VAL A 81 -8.77 -5.47 13.98
CA VAL A 81 -9.28 -6.83 13.74
C VAL A 81 -8.22 -7.69 13.03
N PHE A 82 -7.32 -7.09 12.26
CA PHE A 82 -6.23 -7.83 11.61
C PHE A 82 -5.36 -8.60 12.61
N VAL A 83 -5.19 -8.07 13.82
CA VAL A 83 -4.43 -8.73 14.90
C VAL A 83 -5.05 -10.09 15.24
N ASP A 84 -6.37 -10.17 15.33
CA ASP A 84 -7.08 -11.40 15.65
C ASP A 84 -6.93 -12.45 14.54
N ILE A 85 -6.96 -12.00 13.28
CA ILE A 85 -6.74 -12.85 12.11
C ILE A 85 -5.32 -13.44 12.12
N VAL A 86 -4.31 -12.61 12.41
CA VAL A 86 -2.90 -13.05 12.50
C VAL A 86 -2.71 -14.05 13.63
N GLN A 87 -3.33 -13.82 14.79
CA GLN A 87 -3.28 -14.74 15.93
C GLN A 87 -3.92 -16.10 15.58
N TRP A 88 -5.09 -16.07 14.94
CA TRP A 88 -5.77 -17.26 14.45
C TRP A 88 -4.92 -18.02 13.43
N ALA A 89 -4.35 -17.32 12.44
CA ALA A 89 -3.52 -17.95 11.42
C ALA A 89 -2.29 -18.63 12.04
N ARG A 90 -1.65 -17.96 13.01
CA ARG A 90 -0.52 -18.50 13.77
C ARG A 90 -0.88 -19.78 14.53
N SER A 91 -2.04 -19.84 15.20
CA SER A 91 -2.46 -21.04 15.93
C SER A 91 -2.75 -22.22 14.99
N HIS A 92 -3.11 -21.95 13.74
CA HIS A 92 -3.40 -22.95 12.71
C HIS A 92 -2.22 -23.26 11.79
N ARG A 93 -1.03 -22.68 12.04
CA ARG A 93 0.17 -22.83 11.20
C ARG A 93 -0.08 -22.42 9.74
N VAL A 94 -0.93 -21.42 9.55
CA VAL A 94 -1.22 -20.77 8.28
C VAL A 94 -0.21 -19.63 8.08
N LEU A 95 0.41 -19.56 6.91
CA LEU A 95 1.32 -18.44 6.58
C LEU A 95 0.49 -17.17 6.35
N VAL A 96 0.96 -16.03 6.84
CA VAL A 96 0.38 -14.71 6.53
C VAL A 96 1.45 -13.87 5.83
N SER A 97 1.10 -13.27 4.70
CA SER A 97 1.94 -12.30 4.01
C SER A 97 1.11 -11.07 3.67
N ILE A 98 1.71 -9.89 3.84
CA ILE A 98 1.19 -8.67 3.24
C ILE A 98 1.83 -8.57 1.84
N VAL A 99 1.03 -8.22 0.84
CA VAL A 99 1.43 -8.04 -0.55
C VAL A 99 0.79 -6.74 -1.01
N SER A 100 1.61 -5.72 -1.22
CA SER A 100 1.18 -4.40 -1.66
C SER A 100 2.10 -3.96 -2.80
N ASP A 101 1.55 -3.21 -3.74
CA ASP A 101 2.26 -2.58 -4.85
C ASP A 101 2.85 -1.20 -4.47
N SER A 102 2.40 -0.65 -3.34
CA SER A 102 2.98 0.48 -2.62
C SER A 102 4.37 0.12 -2.06
N PHE A 103 5.35 1.04 -2.15
CA PHE A 103 6.76 0.82 -1.80
C PHE A 103 7.11 1.05 -0.32
#